data_AF-A0A966USF2-F1
#
_entry.id   AF-A0A966USF2-F1
#
_cell.length_a   1.000
_cell.length_b   1.000
_cell.length_c   1.000
_cell.angle_alpha   90.00
_cell.angle_beta   90.00
_cell.angle_gamma   90.00
#
_symmetry.space_group_name_H-M   'P 1'
#
loop_
_entity.id
_entity.type
_entity.pdbx_description
1 polymer ?
#
loop_
_entity_poly.entity_id
_entity_poly.type
_entity_poly.pdbx_seq_one_letter_code
_entity_poly.pdbx_strand_id
1 'polypeptide(L)' 'MEETKISVTLGYTHNLGNFQSLRLDLGIVDSRRNGETIDQAFERVYKFVEDKLIEKAAEAKSNAENE' A
#
# COMPACT_ATOMS: atom_id res chain seq x y z
N MET A 1 19.39 15.70 -14.71
CA MET A 1 18.57 14.54 -15.16
C MET A 1 17.39 14.46 -14.22
N GLU A 2 16.16 14.47 -14.72
CA GLU A 2 14.99 14.18 -13.88
C GLU A 2 15.08 12.73 -13.42
N GLU A 3 15.03 12.53 -12.11
CA GLU A 3 14.96 11.22 -11.48
C GLU A 3 13.59 10.60 -11.79
N THR A 4 13.55 9.36 -12.30
CA THR A 4 12.28 8.67 -12.55
C THR A 4 11.51 8.56 -11.23
N LYS A 5 10.35 9.20 -11.15
CA LYS A 5 9.45 9.09 -10.01
C LYS A 5 8.46 7.96 -10.22
N ILE A 6 8.29 7.16 -9.17
CA ILE A 6 7.36 6.04 -9.12
C ILE A 6 6.36 6.35 -8.01
N SER A 7 5.08 6.28 -8.36
CA SER A 7 4.00 6.44 -7.40
C SER A 7 3.17 5.16 -7.41
N VAL A 8 3.02 4.54 -6.25
CA VAL A 8 2.15 3.39 -6.06
C VAL A 8 1.16 3.72 -4.95
N THR A 9 -0.12 3.45 -5.22
CA THR A 9 -1.19 3.53 -4.24
C THR A 9 -2.02 2.26 -4.35
N LEU A 10 -2.22 1.58 -3.23
CA LEU A 10 -3.06 0.39 -3.12
C LEU A 10 -4.21 0.67 -2.16
N GLY A 11 -5.41 0.26 -2.59
CA GLY A 11 -6.64 0.39 -1.82
C GLY A 11 -7.17 -0.99 -1.43
N TYR A 12 -7.54 -1.14 -0.16
CA TYR A 12 -8.24 -2.30 0.37
C TYR A 12 -9.60 -1.88 0.91
N THR A 13 -10.66 -2.54 0.44
CA THR A 13 -12.02 -2.36 0.97
C THR A 13 -12.47 -3.65 1.62
N HIS A 14 -12.81 -3.59 2.91
CA HIS A 14 -13.39 -4.69 3.66
C HIS A 14 -14.83 -4.36 4.00
N ASN A 15 -15.76 -5.20 3.56
CA ASN A 15 -17.18 -5.05 3.89
C ASN A 15 -17.43 -5.64 5.28
N LEU A 16 -17.89 -4.82 6.22
CA LEU A 16 -18.14 -5.21 7.62
C LEU A 16 -19.56 -5.79 7.84
N GLY A 17 -20.41 -5.78 6.80
CA GLY A 17 -21.83 -6.04 6.97
C GLY A 17 -22.57 -4.81 7.52
N ASN A 18 -23.88 -4.91 7.77
CA ASN A 18 -24.69 -3.82 8.34
C ASN A 18 -24.56 -2.45 7.64
N PHE A 19 -24.41 -2.43 6.31
CA PHE A 19 -24.19 -1.21 5.51
C PHE A 19 -22.91 -0.43 5.85
N GLN A 20 -21.94 -1.07 6.50
CA GLN A 20 -20.64 -0.47 6.84
C GLN A 20 -19.51 -1.13 6.04
N SER A 21 -18.56 -0.32 5.61
CA SER A 21 -17.34 -0.75 4.93
C SER A 21 -16.14 0.00 5.47
N LEU A 22 -15.05 -0.72 5.67
CA LEU A 22 -13.76 -0.15 6.02
C LEU A 22 -12.92 -0.03 4.75
N ARG A 23 -12.45 1.19 4.44
CA ARG A 23 -11.57 1.46 3.30
C ARG A 23 -10.22 1.96 3.81
N LEU A 24 -9.15 1.31 3.38
CA LEU A 24 -7.78 1.72 3.64
C LEU A 24 -7.09 1.98 2.30
N ASP A 25 -6.57 3.18 2.11
CA ASP A 25 -5.72 3.53 0.99
C ASP A 25 -4.32 3.85 1.52
N LEU A 26 -3.30 3.21 0.96
CA LEU A 26 -1.91 3.46 1.29
C LEU A 26 -1.12 3.71 0.01
N GLY A 27 -0.26 4.73 0.02
CA GLY A 27 0.61 5.00 -1.12
C GLY A 27 1.86 5.76 -0.73
N ILE A 28 2.89 5.60 -1.55
CA ILE A 28 4.13 6.36 -1.46
C ILE A 28 4.58 6.83 -2.84
N VAL A 29 5.44 7.85 -2.84
CA VAL A 29 6.20 8.29 -4.01
C VAL A 29 7.66 8.07 -3.70
N ASP A 30 8.37 7.40 -4.61
CA ASP A 30 9.80 7.16 -4.50
C ASP A 30 10.49 7.38 -5.84
N SER A 31 11.80 7.59 -5.83
CA SER A 31 12.61 7.72 -7.03
C SER A 31 13.39 6.46 -7.34
N ARG A 32 13.69 6.27 -8.62
CA ARG A 32 14.59 5.21 -9.08
C ARG A 32 16.02 5.49 -8.59
N ARG A 33 16.60 4.53 -7.89
CA ARG A 33 17.98 4.56 -7.37
C ARG A 33 19.00 4.27 -8.48
N ASN A 34 20.26 4.63 -8.23
CA ASN A 34 21.35 4.30 -9.14
C ASN A 34 21.58 2.78 -9.20
N GLY A 35 21.53 2.23 -10.41
CA GLY A 35 21.78 0.80 -10.66
C GLY A 35 20.53 -0.08 -10.72
N GLU A 36 19.34 0.44 -10.41
CA GLU A 36 18.07 -0.29 -10.62
C GLU A 36 17.40 0.08 -11.96
N THR A 37 16.74 -0.91 -12.58
CA THR A 37 15.82 -0.68 -13.71
C THR A 37 14.52 -0.06 -13.20
N ILE A 38 13.69 0.46 -14.11
CA ILE A 38 12.37 0.98 -13.76
C ILE A 38 11.51 -0.13 -13.12
N ASP A 39 11.56 -1.34 -13.67
CA ASP A 39 10.79 -2.49 -13.16
C ASP A 39 11.21 -2.87 -11.74
N GLN A 40 12.53 -2.93 -11.47
CA GLN A 40 13.04 -3.23 -10.13
C GLN A 40 12.62 -2.17 -9.11
N ALA A 41 12.69 -0.90 -9.49
CA ALA A 41 12.24 0.21 -8.66
C ALA A 41 10.72 0.13 -8.40
N PHE A 42 9.95 -0.21 -9.42
CA PHE A 42 8.51 -0.39 -9.31
C PHE A 42 8.14 -1.55 -8.37
N GLU A 43 8.73 -2.73 -8.55
CA GLU A 43 8.51 -3.90 -7.70
C GLU A 43 8.84 -3.60 -6.24
N ARG A 44 9.94 -2.88 -5.98
CA ARG A 44 10.36 -2.47 -4.63
C ARG A 44 9.34 -1.55 -3.97
N VAL A 45 8.87 -0.53 -4.70
CA VAL A 45 7.87 0.44 -4.20
C VAL A 45 6.52 -0.25 -4.00
N TYR A 46 6.10 -1.08 -4.95
CA TYR A 46 4.87 -1.87 -4.88
C TYR A 46 4.88 -2.79 -3.66
N LYS A 47 5.93 -3.60 -3.50
CA LYS A 47 6.06 -4.54 -2.39
C LYS A 47 6.01 -3.83 -1.04
N PHE A 48 6.65 -2.67 -0.92
CA PHE A 48 6.60 -1.88 0.31
C PHE A 48 5.17 -1.45 0.66
N VAL A 49 4.41 -0.93 -0.31
CA VAL A 49 3.02 -0.51 -0.10
C VAL A 49 2.13 -1.72 0.20
N GLU A 50 2.32 -2.83 -0.49
CA GLU A 50 1.59 -4.07 -0.27
C GLU A 50 1.81 -4.64 1.14
N ASP A 51 3.06 -4.81 1.56
CA ASP A 51 3.41 -5.33 2.88
C ASP A 51 2.79 -4.45 3.99
N LYS A 52 2.83 -3.12 3.83
CA LYS A 52 2.23 -2.18 4.78
C LYS A 52 0.71 -2.17 4.75
N LEU A 53 0.08 -2.34 3.59
CA LEU A 53 -1.37 -2.44 3.48
C LEU A 53 -1.88 -3.70 4.18
N ILE A 54 -1.18 -4.83 4.04
CA ILE A 54 -1.52 -6.10 4.73
C ILE A 54 -1.42 -5.92 6.24
N GLU A 55 -0.32 -5.34 6.73
CA GLU A 55 -0.11 -5.03 8.15
C GLU A 55 -1.27 -4.20 8.71
N LYS A 56 -1.62 -3.09 8.02
CA LYS A 56 -2.69 -2.20 8.44
C LYS A 56 -4.09 -2.79 8.33
N ALA A 57 -4.34 -3.62 7.31
CA ALA A 57 -5.59 -4.35 7.18
C ALA A 57 -5.77 -5.38 8.31
N ALA A 58 -4.69 -6.06 8.73
CA ALA A 58 -4.73 -7.00 9.84
C ALA A 58 -4.97 -6.29 11.19
N GLU A 59 -4.25 -5.17 11.44
CA GLU A 59 -4.49 -4.33 12.62
C GLU A 59 -5.94 -3.85 12.69
N ALA A 60 -6.49 -3.34 11.58
CA ALA A 60 -7.82 -2.79 11.58
C ALA A 60 -8.92 -3.86 11.78
N LYS A 61 -8.71 -5.08 11.25
CA LYS A 61 -9.59 -6.23 11.53
C LYS A 61 -9.54 -6.62 13.01
N SER A 62 -8.34 -6.75 13.57
CA SER A 62 -8.17 -7.06 15.00
C SER A 62 -8.84 -6.02 15.89
N ASN A 63 -8.73 -4.73 15.57
CA ASN A 63 -9.37 -3.69 16.36
C ASN A 63 -10.90 -3.77 16.29
N ALA A 64 -11.46 -4.04 15.11
CA ALA A 64 -12.91 -4.15 14.90
C ALA A 64 -13.53 -5.38 15.57
N GLU A 65 -12.77 -6.46 15.79
CA GLU A 65 -13.24 -7.69 16.47
C GLU A 65 -13.18 -7.60 18.00
N ASN A 66 -12.43 -6.63 18.55
CA ASN A 66 -12.25 -6.44 19.99
C ASN A 66 -13.14 -5.30 20.57
N GLU A 67 -13.97 -4.67 19.75
CA GLU A 67 -15.02 -3.71 20.15
C GLU A 67 -16.40 -4.39 20.25
#